data_AF-A0A529HNJ9-F1
#
_entry.id   AF-A0A529HNJ9-F1
#
_cell.length_a   1.000
_cell.length_b   1.000
_cell.length_c   1.000
_cell.angle_alpha   90.00
_cell.angle_beta   90.00
_cell.angle_gamma   90.00
#
_symmetry.space_group_name_H-M   'P 1'
#
loop_
_entity.id
_entity.type
_entity.pdbx_description
1 polymer ?
#
loop_
_entity_poly.entity_id
_entity_poly.type
_entity_poly.pdbx_seq_one_letter_code
_entity_poly.pdbx_strand_id
1 'polypeptide(L)' 'PFTIAAGPNNPVGSVWIDLSIESYGIHGTPEPGKIGLTFSHGCIRLTNWDAEDLAAMVRKSTKVSFKDEMANAGDTSQ' A
#
# COMPACT_ATOMS: atom_id res chain seq x y z
N PRO A 1 -7.58 -18.21 9.70
CA PRO A 1 -7.55 -17.74 8.29
C PRO A 1 -8.45 -16.52 8.09
N PHE A 2 -7.85 -15.35 7.86
CA PHE A 2 -8.59 -14.15 7.44
C PHE A 2 -9.04 -14.37 5.99
N THR A 3 -10.34 -14.61 5.79
CA THR A 3 -10.91 -14.86 4.46
C THR A 3 -11.47 -13.54 3.95
N ILE A 4 -10.88 -13.02 2.89
CA ILE A 4 -11.33 -11.78 2.26
C ILE A 4 -12.36 -12.15 1.20
N ALA A 5 -13.59 -11.71 1.39
CA ALA A 5 -14.63 -11.84 0.37
C ALA A 5 -14.38 -10.83 -0.77
N ALA A 6 -14.54 -11.28 -2.01
CA ALA A 6 -14.56 -10.39 -3.16
C ALA A 6 -15.79 -9.48 -3.10
N GLY A 7 -15.66 -8.23 -3.57
CA GLY A 7 -16.77 -7.29 -3.65
C GLY A 7 -16.34 -5.83 -3.43
N PRO A 8 -17.27 -4.88 -3.56
CA PRO A 8 -16.97 -3.44 -3.50
C PRO A 8 -16.42 -2.97 -2.15
N ASN A 9 -16.64 -3.73 -1.08
CA ASN A 9 -16.14 -3.45 0.27
C ASN A 9 -14.91 -4.28 0.66
N ASN A 10 -14.25 -4.92 -0.31
CA ASN A 10 -13.04 -5.68 -0.05
C ASN A 10 -11.98 -4.76 0.59
N PRO A 11 -11.46 -5.05 1.79
CA PRO A 11 -10.48 -4.21 2.49
C PRO A 11 -9.16 -4.01 1.73
N VAL A 12 -8.82 -4.90 0.78
CA VAL A 12 -7.64 -4.73 -0.08
C VAL A 12 -7.93 -3.99 -1.39
N GLY A 13 -9.19 -3.59 -1.62
CA GLY A 13 -9.60 -2.94 -2.85
C GLY A 13 -9.62 -3.90 -4.04
N SER A 14 -9.27 -3.40 -5.22
CA SER A 14 -9.31 -4.15 -6.46
C SER A 14 -8.11 -5.09 -6.67
N VAL A 15 -6.95 -4.77 -6.10
CA VAL A 15 -5.71 -5.55 -6.28
C VAL A 15 -4.87 -5.64 -5.01
N TRP A 16 -4.14 -6.75 -4.88
CA TRP A 16 -3.13 -6.98 -3.85
C TRP A 16 -1.79 -7.30 -4.51
N ILE A 17 -0.77 -6.52 -4.19
CA ILE A 17 0.62 -6.74 -4.59
C ILE A 17 1.39 -7.17 -3.35
N ASP A 18 1.74 -8.45 -3.32
CA ASP A 18 2.41 -9.06 -2.18
C ASP A 18 3.87 -8.61 -2.07
N LEU A 19 4.32 -8.33 -0.84
CA LEU A 19 5.73 -8.06 -0.55
C LEU A 19 6.36 -9.29 0.10
N SER A 20 7.68 -9.44 -0.03
CA SER A 20 8.41 -10.54 0.60
C SER A 20 8.51 -10.44 2.13
N ILE A 21 7.91 -9.40 2.72
CA ILE A 21 7.81 -9.20 4.16
C ILE A 21 6.45 -9.76 4.59
N GLU A 22 6.44 -10.66 5.57
CA GLU A 22 5.21 -11.32 6.01
C GLU A 22 4.14 -10.30 6.41
N SER A 23 2.92 -10.49 5.91
CA SER A 23 1.75 -9.62 6.14
C SER A 23 1.84 -8.19 5.55
N TYR A 24 2.84 -7.89 4.72
CA TYR A 24 2.96 -6.60 4.05
C TYR A 24 2.52 -6.69 2.59
N GLY A 25 1.84 -5.65 2.11
CA GLY A 25 1.42 -5.54 0.72
C GLY A 25 1.17 -4.10 0.29
N ILE A 26 1.16 -3.89 -1.02
CA ILE A 26 0.67 -2.66 -1.64
C ILE A 26 -0.70 -2.98 -2.23
N HIS A 27 -1.72 -2.23 -1.87
CA HIS A 27 -3.09 -2.56 -2.25
C HIS A 27 -4.00 -1.33 -2.37
N GLY A 28 -5.15 -1.52 -3.00
CA GLY A 28 -6.20 -0.49 -3.11
C GLY A 28 -7.00 -0.33 -1.82
N THR A 29 -8.08 0.43 -1.84
CA THR A 29 -8.97 0.55 -0.67
C THR A 29 -10.39 0.94 -1.10
N PRO A 30 -11.43 0.47 -0.40
CA PRO A 30 -12.78 0.98 -0.59
C PRO A 30 -12.97 2.39 0.01
N GLU A 31 -12.01 2.87 0.82
CA GLU A 31 -12.06 4.15 1.52
C GLU A 31 -10.91 5.09 1.09
N PRO A 32 -10.90 5.62 -0.15
CA PRO A 32 -9.79 6.43 -0.68
C PRO A 32 -9.55 7.71 0.14
N GLY A 33 -10.60 8.29 0.73
CA GLY A 33 -10.48 9.48 1.59
C GLY A 33 -9.70 9.28 2.90
N LYS A 34 -9.31 8.05 3.25
CA LYS A 34 -8.52 7.73 4.45
C LYS A 34 -7.04 7.46 4.17
N ILE A 35 -6.61 7.53 2.91
CA ILE A 35 -5.20 7.36 2.52
C ILE A 35 -4.37 8.48 3.15
N GLY A 36 -3.23 8.14 3.75
CA GLY A 36 -2.34 9.11 4.42
C GLY A 36 -2.84 9.65 5.77
N LEU A 37 -4.10 9.41 6.13
CA LEU A 37 -4.70 9.89 7.39
C LEU A 37 -4.77 8.82 8.48
N THR A 38 -4.62 7.55 8.09
CA THR A 38 -4.69 6.42 9.02
C THR A 38 -3.47 5.53 8.86
N PHE A 39 -2.85 5.16 9.97
CA PHE A 39 -1.78 4.18 9.98
C PHE A 39 -2.36 2.79 9.70
N SER A 40 -1.66 2.00 8.89
CA SER A 40 -1.96 0.59 8.64
C SER A 40 -1.05 -0.30 9.49
N HIS A 41 -1.44 -1.57 9.67
CA HIS A 41 -0.60 -2.58 10.34
C HIS A 41 0.47 -3.16 9.39
N GLY A 42 1.10 -2.32 8.55
CA GLY A 42 2.14 -2.77 7.61
C GLY A 42 1.71 -2.88 6.15
N CYS A 43 0.66 -2.18 5.71
CA CYS A 43 0.24 -2.18 4.30
C CYS A 43 0.26 -0.78 3.67
N ILE A 44 0.72 -0.66 2.44
CA ILE A 44 0.70 0.60 1.69
C ILE A 44 -0.63 0.68 0.96
N ARG A 45 -1.48 1.63 1.36
CA ARG A 45 -2.78 1.86 0.71
C ARG A 45 -2.66 2.89 -0.38
N LEU A 46 -3.16 2.56 -1.56
CA LEU A 46 -3.32 3.43 -2.71
C LEU A 46 -4.80 3.58 -3.04
N THR A 47 -5.13 4.54 -3.90
CA THR A 47 -6.43 4.52 -4.57
C THR A 47 -6.51 3.26 -5.45
N ASN A 48 -7.72 2.79 -5.78
CA ASN A 48 -7.84 1.57 -6.60
C ASN A 48 -7.22 1.75 -7.99
N TRP A 49 -7.35 2.93 -8.61
CA TRP A 49 -6.76 3.19 -9.93
C TRP A 49 -5.23 3.21 -9.88
N ASP A 50 -4.61 3.85 -8.87
CA ASP A 50 -3.15 3.84 -8.73
C ASP A 50 -2.61 2.43 -8.42
N ALA A 51 -3.36 1.63 -7.64
CA ALA A 51 -2.98 0.26 -7.33
C ALA A 51 -3.03 -0.64 -8.58
N GLU A 52 -4.07 -0.50 -9.41
CA GLU A 52 -4.21 -1.20 -10.69
C GLU A 52 -3.10 -0.83 -11.68
N ASP A 53 -2.81 0.47 -11.82
CA ASP A 53 -1.72 0.95 -12.67
C ASP A 53 -0.38 0.39 -12.21
N LEU A 54 -0.11 0.40 -10.90
CA LEU A 54 1.10 -0.20 -10.35
C LEU A 54 1.18 -1.70 -10.64
N ALA A 55 0.08 -2.44 -10.43
CA ALA A 55 0.01 -3.87 -10.70
C ALA A 55 0.29 -4.20 -12.18
N ALA A 56 -0.12 -3.34 -13.10
CA ALA A 56 0.17 -3.49 -14.53
C ALA A 56 1.65 -3.21 -14.89
N MET A 57 2.35 -2.40 -14.09
CA MET A 57 3.76 -2.03 -14.34
C MET A 57 4.76 -2.98 -13.70
N VAL A 58 4.43 -3.59 -12.56
CA VAL A 58 5.36 -4.44 -11.80
C VAL A 58 5.26 -5.91 -12.15
N ARG A 59 6.31 -6.66 -11.86
CA ARG A 59 6.35 -8.12 -12.00
C ARG A 59 6.87 -8.74 -10.71
N LYS A 60 6.72 -10.05 -10.59
CA LYS A 60 7.35 -10.80 -9.49
C LYS A 60 8.84 -10.46 -9.42
N SER A 61 9.34 -10.32 -8.20
CA SER A 61 10.73 -9.94 -7.90
C SER A 61 11.11 -8.49 -8.26
N THR A 62 10.17 -7.62 -8.63
CA THR A 62 10.42 -6.17 -8.65
C THR A 62 10.89 -5.73 -7.26
N LYS A 63 12.06 -5.07 -7.20
CA LYS A 63 12.65 -4.61 -5.94
C LYS A 63 11.81 -3.45 -5.37
N VAL A 64 11.48 -3.55 -4.09
CA VAL A 64 10.84 -2.47 -3.32
C VAL A 64 11.84 -1.94 -2.30
N SER A 65 11.90 -0.61 -2.15
CA SER A 65 12.74 0.07 -1.16
C SER A 65 11.91 1.15 -0.48
N PHE A 66 11.73 1.02 0.83
CA PHE A 66 11.20 2.10 1.67
C PHE A 66 12.33 3.10 1.88
N LYS A 67 12.16 4.33 1.41
CA LYS A 67 13.12 5.40 1.64
C LYS A 67 12.60 6.27 2.77
N ASP A 68 13.44 6.50 3.76
CA ASP A 68 13.16 7.42 4.85
C ASP A 68 13.59 8.83 4.45
N GLU A 69 12.79 9.48 3.60
CA GLU A 69 13.05 10.87 3.18
C GLU A 69 12.46 11.89 4.18
N MET A 70 11.61 11.46 5.12
CA MET A 70 11.06 12.33 6.16
C MET A 70 11.91 12.42 7.44
N ALA A 71 12.78 11.45 7.72
CA ALA A 71 13.74 11.57 8.83
C ALA A 71 14.78 12.69 8.63
N ASN A 72 15.05 13.08 7.39
CA ASN A 72 16.08 14.08 7.04
C ASN A 72 15.50 15.47 6.70
N ALA A 73 14.18 15.59 6.56
CA ALA A 73 13.53 16.87 6.23
C ALA A 73 13.14 17.70 7.47
N GLY A 74 13.40 17.18 8.68
CA GLY A 74 13.03 17.81 9.96
C GLY A 74 14.17 18.42 10.76
N ASP A 75 15.43 18.27 10.34
CA ASP A 75 16.59 18.86 11.04
C ASP A 75 17.10 20.11 10.31
N THR A 76 16.29 21.17 10.32
CA THR A 76 16.74 22.53 9.97
C THR A 76 16.22 23.55 10.97
N SER A 77 16.26 23.17 12.25
CA SER A 77 16.21 24.11 13.37
C SER A 77 17.53 24.05 14.14
N GLN A 78 18.57 24.63 13.53
CA GLN A 78 19.65 25.37 14.18
C GLN A 78 19.67 26.75 13.53
#